data_AF-A0A943S1M2-F1
#
_entry.id   AF-A0A943S1M2-F1
#
_cell.length_a   1.000
_cell.length_b   1.000
_cell.length_c   1.000
_cell.angle_alpha   90.00
_cell.angle_beta   90.00
_cell.angle_gamma   90.00
#
_symmetry.space_group_name_H-M   'P 1'
#
loop_
_entity.id
_entity.type
_entity.pdbx_description
1 polymer ?
#
loop_
_entity_poly.entity_id
_entity_poly.type
_entity_poly.pdbx_seq_one_letter_code
_entity_poly.pdbx_strand_id
1 'polypeptide(L)'
;MSSTIIDETVILRYLLNDDEVLSPRAAKVIATRTARVYPEIITRVVVTLRDVYKVPRAEIATAMRRLLDDVMVDEPTVVALAVKLFGKTHMDFTDCLLAARTAIYNDDVVSFGKPIIQGMIDYRRKRQTAAEVRDRAAEARSRSTDSTIDKLRHRPRS
;
A
#
# COMPACT_ATOMS: atom_id res chain seq x y z
N MET A 1 2.53 -18.51 21.08
CA MET A 1 1.43 -19.11 20.28
C MET A 1 1.99 -19.48 18.91
N SER A 2 1.72 -20.69 18.41
CA SER A 2 2.17 -21.11 17.08
C SER A 2 1.24 -20.53 16.02
N SER A 3 1.77 -19.84 15.01
CA SER A 3 1.01 -19.45 13.82
C SER A 3 0.96 -20.60 12.81
N THR A 4 -0.13 -20.72 12.08
CA THR A 4 -0.28 -21.69 10.98
C THR A 4 -0.13 -20.96 9.67
N ILE A 5 0.87 -21.30 8.86
CA ILE A 5 1.00 -20.72 7.52
C ILE A 5 -0.05 -21.37 6.60
N ILE A 6 -0.81 -20.54 5.90
CA ILE A 6 -1.81 -20.99 4.91
C ILE A 6 -1.41 -20.52 3.51
N ASP A 7 -1.81 -21.29 2.51
CA ASP A 7 -1.51 -21.00 1.12
C ASP A 7 -2.75 -20.48 0.35
N GLU A 8 -2.55 -20.26 -0.94
CA GLU A 8 -3.57 -19.79 -1.87
C GLU A 8 -4.80 -20.71 -1.89
N THR A 9 -4.61 -22.03 -1.84
CA THR A 9 -5.71 -22.99 -1.98
C THR A 9 -6.67 -22.90 -0.79
N VAL A 10 -6.14 -22.73 0.43
CA VAL A 10 -6.96 -22.54 1.63
C VAL A 10 -7.74 -21.23 1.54
N ILE A 11 -7.09 -20.15 1.11
CA ILE A 11 -7.74 -18.83 1.01
C ILE A 11 -8.84 -18.85 -0.07
N LEU A 12 -8.62 -19.50 -1.21
CA LEU A 12 -9.63 -19.61 -2.27
C LEU A 12 -10.85 -20.38 -1.77
N ARG A 13 -10.67 -21.51 -1.08
CA ARG A 13 -11.79 -22.27 -0.48
C ARG A 13 -12.56 -21.46 0.54
N TYR A 14 -11.88 -20.61 1.32
CA TYR A 14 -12.53 -19.70 2.28
C TYR A 14 -13.33 -18.61 1.60
N LEU A 15 -12.76 -17.94 0.59
CA LEU A 15 -13.40 -16.81 -0.09
C LEU A 15 -14.54 -17.24 -1.01
N LEU A 16 -14.39 -18.36 -1.71
CA LEU A 16 -15.35 -18.81 -2.72
C LEU A 16 -16.45 -19.68 -2.12
N ASN A 17 -16.19 -20.35 -0.99
CA ASN A 17 -17.09 -21.31 -0.37
C ASN A 17 -17.64 -22.34 -1.39
N ASP A 18 -16.74 -22.86 -2.24
CA ASP A 18 -17.07 -23.63 -3.44
C ASP A 18 -16.85 -25.15 -3.28
N ASP A 19 -16.49 -25.61 -2.08
CA ASP A 19 -16.19 -27.02 -1.80
C ASP A 19 -16.82 -27.47 -0.46
N GLU A 20 -17.71 -28.46 -0.51
CA GLU A 20 -18.48 -28.94 0.66
C GLU A 20 -17.59 -29.47 1.80
N VAL A 21 -16.37 -29.92 1.50
CA VAL A 21 -15.45 -30.51 2.47
C VAL A 21 -14.34 -29.52 2.84
N LEU A 22 -13.74 -28.87 1.85
CA LEU A 22 -12.57 -28.03 2.05
C LEU A 22 -12.92 -26.62 2.52
N SER A 23 -14.05 -26.04 2.10
CA SER A 23 -14.44 -24.69 2.55
C SER A 23 -14.72 -24.61 4.05
N PRO A 24 -15.46 -25.55 4.69
CA PRO A 24 -15.61 -25.57 6.15
C PRO A 24 -14.28 -25.74 6.88
N ARG A 25 -13.35 -26.52 6.32
CA ARG A 25 -12.01 -26.72 6.89
C ARG A 25 -11.18 -25.43 6.82
N ALA A 26 -11.19 -24.74 5.68
CA ALA A 26 -10.52 -23.45 5.52
C ALA A 26 -11.06 -22.40 6.49
N ALA A 27 -12.40 -22.30 6.61
CA ALA A 27 -13.05 -21.42 7.57
C ALA A 27 -12.63 -21.71 9.01
N LYS A 28 -12.55 -22.98 9.41
CA LYS A 28 -12.09 -23.37 10.76
C LYS A 28 -10.64 -22.96 11.03
N VAL A 29 -9.76 -23.08 10.04
CA VAL A 29 -8.35 -22.66 10.16
C VAL A 29 -8.24 -21.14 10.26
N ILE A 30 -8.99 -20.38 9.47
CA ILE A 30 -8.93 -18.91 9.49
C ILE A 30 -9.61 -18.34 10.74
N ALA A 31 -10.68 -18.95 11.22
CA ALA A 31 -11.41 -18.52 12.42
C ALA A 31 -10.55 -18.54 13.70
N THR A 32 -9.41 -19.25 13.73
CA THR A 32 -8.46 -19.19 14.86
C THR A 32 -7.78 -17.84 15.00
N ARG A 33 -7.79 -17.01 13.94
CA ARG A 33 -7.05 -15.75 13.80
C ARG A 33 -5.53 -15.89 14.00
N THR A 34 -4.99 -17.10 13.86
CA THR A 34 -3.55 -17.39 13.91
C THR A 34 -3.00 -17.82 12.54
N ALA A 35 -3.84 -17.78 11.51
CA ALA A 35 -3.47 -18.07 10.13
C ALA A 35 -2.55 -16.96 9.61
N ARG A 36 -1.31 -17.31 9.27
CA ARG A 36 -0.31 -16.41 8.68
C ARG A 36 -0.26 -16.59 7.17
N VAL A 37 -0.17 -15.48 6.45
CA VAL A 37 -0.05 -15.43 5.00
C VAL A 37 1.01 -14.42 4.58
N TYR A 38 1.73 -14.72 3.50
CA TYR A 38 2.75 -13.82 2.94
C TYR A 38 2.20 -13.02 1.74
N PRO A 39 2.74 -11.81 1.45
CA PRO A 39 2.29 -10.97 0.34
C PRO A 39 2.27 -11.66 -1.04
N GLU A 40 3.18 -12.58 -1.31
CA GLU A 40 3.21 -13.36 -2.56
C GLU A 40 2.02 -14.33 -2.68
N ILE A 41 1.50 -14.82 -1.56
CA ILE A 41 0.29 -15.65 -1.54
C ILE A 41 -0.93 -14.78 -1.81
N ILE A 42 -1.01 -13.61 -1.18
CA ILE A 42 -2.07 -12.62 -1.44
C ILE A 42 -2.10 -12.23 -2.92
N THR A 43 -0.92 -12.02 -3.52
CA THR A 43 -0.78 -11.70 -4.94
C THR A 43 -1.36 -12.82 -5.81
N ARG A 44 -1.01 -14.07 -5.53
CA ARG A 44 -1.57 -15.22 -6.26
C ARG A 44 -3.07 -15.32 -6.13
N VAL A 45 -3.62 -15.20 -4.92
CA VAL A 45 -5.07 -15.20 -4.70
C VAL A 45 -5.76 -14.13 -5.55
N VAL A 46 -5.26 -12.89 -5.55
CA VAL A 46 -5.83 -11.80 -6.35
C VAL A 46 -5.78 -12.09 -7.84
N VAL A 47 -4.64 -12.58 -8.33
CA VAL A 47 -4.44 -12.93 -9.75
C VAL A 47 -5.35 -14.09 -10.14
N THR A 48 -5.46 -15.13 -9.33
CA THR A 48 -6.32 -16.30 -9.59
C THR A 48 -7.80 -15.92 -9.58
N LEU A 49 -8.26 -15.11 -8.62
CA LEU A 49 -9.64 -14.60 -8.61
C LEU A 49 -9.96 -13.80 -9.87
N ARG A 50 -9.02 -12.98 -10.36
CA ARG A 50 -9.19 -12.16 -11.56
C ARG A 50 -9.13 -13.00 -12.85
N ASP A 51 -8.11 -13.82 -12.99
CA ASP A 51 -7.76 -14.45 -14.27
C ASP A 51 -8.42 -15.80 -14.47
N VAL A 52 -8.64 -16.56 -13.40
CA VAL A 52 -9.28 -17.87 -13.47
C VAL A 52 -10.77 -17.72 -13.19
N TYR A 53 -11.14 -17.13 -12.06
CA TYR A 53 -12.53 -17.01 -11.64
C TYR A 53 -13.26 -15.79 -12.24
N LYS A 54 -12.56 -14.91 -12.95
CA LYS A 54 -13.12 -13.72 -13.62
C LYS A 54 -13.89 -12.78 -12.68
N VAL A 55 -13.53 -12.77 -11.39
CA VAL A 55 -14.16 -11.90 -10.39
C VAL A 55 -13.83 -10.44 -10.69
N PRO A 56 -14.81 -9.52 -10.67
CA PRO A 56 -14.56 -8.10 -10.88
C PRO A 56 -13.57 -7.51 -9.87
N ARG A 57 -12.68 -6.61 -10.33
CA ARG A 57 -11.60 -6.04 -9.48
C ARG A 57 -12.11 -5.38 -8.20
N ALA A 58 -13.24 -4.68 -8.27
CA ALA A 58 -13.83 -4.01 -7.12
C ALA A 58 -14.33 -5.02 -6.05
N GLU A 59 -14.84 -6.16 -6.50
CA GLU A 59 -15.27 -7.26 -5.64
C GLU A 59 -14.06 -7.96 -5.02
N ILE A 60 -13.01 -8.24 -5.80
CA ILE A 60 -11.74 -8.76 -5.28
C ILE A 60 -11.20 -7.82 -4.19
N ALA A 61 -11.11 -6.52 -4.46
CA ALA A 61 -10.61 -5.57 -3.46
C ALA A 61 -11.45 -5.53 -2.17
N THR A 62 -12.75 -5.75 -2.28
CA THR A 62 -13.66 -5.83 -1.13
C THR A 62 -13.47 -7.13 -0.36
N ALA A 63 -13.37 -8.27 -1.04
CA ALA A 63 -13.12 -9.57 -0.45
C ALA A 63 -11.76 -9.62 0.26
N MET A 64 -10.69 -9.13 -0.40
CA MET A 64 -9.36 -9.09 0.19
C MET A 64 -9.31 -8.18 1.42
N ARG A 65 -10.00 -7.03 1.41
CA ARG A 65 -10.07 -6.17 2.60
C ARG A 65 -10.64 -6.91 3.81
N ARG A 66 -11.70 -7.70 3.61
CA ARG A 66 -12.30 -8.52 4.68
C ARG A 66 -11.37 -9.65 5.11
N LEU A 67 -10.72 -10.33 4.16
CA LEU A 67 -9.75 -11.38 4.47
C LEU A 67 -8.62 -10.86 5.39
N LEU A 68 -8.12 -9.65 5.13
CA LEU A 68 -7.04 -9.05 5.93
C LEU A 68 -7.44 -8.80 7.40
N ASP A 69 -8.73 -8.75 7.71
CA ASP A 69 -9.22 -8.67 9.10
C ASP A 69 -9.18 -10.04 9.82
N ASP A 70 -9.13 -11.14 9.06
CA ASP A 70 -9.19 -12.51 9.57
C ASP A 70 -7.82 -13.21 9.65
N VAL A 71 -6.83 -12.73 8.88
CA VAL A 71 -5.51 -13.37 8.75
C VAL A 71 -4.37 -12.45 9.19
N MET A 72 -3.29 -13.04 9.68
CA MET A 72 -2.03 -12.34 9.94
C MET A 72 -1.22 -12.25 8.65
N VAL A 73 -1.04 -11.05 8.10
CA VAL A 73 -0.22 -10.83 6.91
C VAL A 73 1.07 -10.10 7.25
N ASP A 74 2.17 -10.48 6.59
CA ASP A 74 3.41 -9.71 6.65
C ASP A 74 3.24 -8.40 5.85
N GLU A 75 3.81 -7.30 6.34
CA GLU A 75 3.63 -5.94 5.79
C GLU A 75 2.14 -5.51 5.64
N PRO A 76 1.32 -5.55 6.71
CA PRO A 76 -0.14 -5.38 6.61
C PRO A 76 -0.57 -4.03 6.04
N THR A 77 0.16 -2.96 6.34
CA THR A 77 -0.11 -1.62 5.79
C THR A 77 0.15 -1.54 4.29
N VAL A 78 1.22 -2.20 3.81
CA VAL A 78 1.55 -2.30 2.38
C VAL A 78 0.49 -3.09 1.65
N VAL A 79 0.14 -4.27 2.15
CA VAL A 79 -0.85 -5.15 1.51
C VAL A 79 -2.23 -4.48 1.47
N ALA A 80 -2.66 -3.85 2.57
CA ALA A 80 -3.92 -3.12 2.60
C ALA A 80 -3.95 -1.95 1.60
N LEU A 81 -2.86 -1.20 1.47
CA LEU A 81 -2.74 -0.13 0.48
C LEU A 81 -2.73 -0.69 -0.96
N ALA A 82 -2.03 -1.80 -1.21
CA ALA A 82 -2.01 -2.46 -2.51
C ALA A 82 -3.41 -2.95 -2.93
N VAL A 83 -4.17 -3.55 -2.02
CA VAL A 83 -5.59 -3.93 -2.22
C VAL A 83 -6.43 -2.71 -2.61
N LYS A 84 -6.24 -1.59 -1.92
CA LYS A 84 -6.94 -0.33 -2.24
C LYS A 84 -6.57 0.22 -3.62
N LEU A 85 -5.29 0.20 -3.99
CA LEU A 85 -4.81 0.65 -5.30
C LEU A 85 -5.32 -0.25 -6.43
N PHE A 86 -5.29 -1.57 -6.22
CA PHE A 86 -5.79 -2.55 -7.17
C PHE A 86 -7.27 -2.32 -7.49
N GLY A 87 -8.11 -2.09 -6.48
CA GLY A 87 -9.53 -1.83 -6.67
C GLY A 87 -9.85 -0.50 -7.39
N LYS A 88 -8.92 0.46 -7.43
CA LYS A 88 -9.13 1.81 -7.98
C LYS A 88 -8.42 2.09 -9.30
N THR A 89 -7.56 1.18 -9.75
CA THR A 89 -6.71 1.37 -10.92
C THR A 89 -6.72 0.12 -11.81
N HIS A 90 -6.14 0.23 -13.00
CA HIS A 90 -5.91 -0.91 -13.90
C HIS A 90 -4.56 -1.59 -13.70
N MET A 91 -3.77 -1.15 -12.71
CA MET A 91 -2.43 -1.68 -12.41
C MET A 91 -2.51 -3.17 -12.02
N ASP A 92 -1.49 -3.97 -12.36
CA ASP A 92 -1.41 -5.34 -11.84
C ASP A 92 -1.19 -5.32 -10.31
N PHE A 93 -1.47 -6.43 -9.61
CA PHE A 93 -1.39 -6.43 -8.15
C PHE A 93 0.05 -6.31 -7.63
N THR A 94 1.03 -6.85 -8.34
CA THR A 94 2.45 -6.76 -7.99
C THR A 94 2.96 -5.33 -8.06
N ASP A 95 2.56 -4.58 -9.08
CA ASP A 95 2.82 -3.17 -9.25
C ASP A 95 2.09 -2.35 -8.17
N CYS A 96 0.90 -2.78 -7.73
CA CYS A 96 0.21 -2.17 -6.58
C CYS A 96 0.99 -2.36 -5.28
N LEU A 97 1.61 -3.53 -5.06
CA LEU A 97 2.49 -3.78 -3.92
C LEU A 97 3.74 -2.92 -3.97
N LEU A 98 4.41 -2.85 -5.14
CA LEU A 98 5.58 -2.00 -5.33
C LEU A 98 5.24 -0.53 -5.07
N ALA A 99 4.12 -0.07 -5.62
CA ALA A 99 3.58 1.27 -5.40
C ALA A 99 3.33 1.56 -3.92
N ALA A 100 2.72 0.61 -3.21
CA ALA A 100 2.43 0.73 -1.79
C ALA A 100 3.70 0.80 -0.93
N ARG A 101 4.68 -0.07 -1.18
CA ARG A 101 5.99 -0.04 -0.48
C ARG A 101 6.70 1.28 -0.66
N THR A 102 6.78 1.75 -1.90
CA THR A 102 7.38 3.05 -2.25
C THR A 102 6.71 4.20 -1.50
N ALA A 103 5.37 4.16 -1.41
CA ALA A 103 4.60 5.21 -0.73
C ALA A 103 4.76 5.18 0.81
N ILE A 104 4.99 4.01 1.39
CA ILE A 104 5.08 3.82 2.85
C ILE A 104 6.51 3.96 3.36
N TYR A 105 7.46 3.28 2.72
CA TYR A 105 8.86 3.22 3.15
C TYR A 105 9.73 4.29 2.49
N ASN A 106 9.21 5.01 1.49
CA ASN A 106 9.93 6.06 0.78
C ASN A 106 11.20 5.51 0.07
N ASP A 107 11.19 4.24 -0.33
CA ASP A 107 12.28 3.61 -1.08
C ASP A 107 12.31 4.10 -2.53
N ASP A 108 13.50 4.24 -3.12
CA ASP A 108 13.61 4.51 -4.54
C ASP A 108 13.23 3.28 -5.38
N VAL A 109 12.58 3.51 -6.51
CA VAL A 109 12.20 2.46 -7.45
C VAL A 109 12.88 2.70 -8.78
N VAL A 110 13.44 1.63 -9.32
CA VAL A 110 13.92 1.54 -10.70
C VAL A 110 13.03 0.54 -11.43
N SER A 111 12.57 0.89 -12.64
CA SER A 111 11.76 0.03 -13.47
C SER A 111 12.12 0.20 -14.93
N PHE A 112 12.15 -0.90 -15.67
CA PHE A 112 12.41 -0.91 -17.10
C PHE A 112 11.10 -1.19 -17.85
N GLY A 113 10.71 -0.30 -18.75
CA GLY A 113 9.63 -0.55 -19.70
C GLY A 113 8.21 -0.61 -19.12
N LYS A 114 7.97 -0.18 -17.87
CA LYS A 114 6.63 -0.05 -17.28
C LYS A 114 6.21 1.43 -17.17
N PRO A 115 5.43 1.98 -18.12
CA PRO A 115 5.05 3.39 -18.13
C PRO A 115 4.34 3.85 -16.84
N ILE A 116 3.54 2.96 -16.24
CA ILE A 116 2.82 3.27 -14.99
C ILE A 116 3.80 3.50 -13.84
N ILE A 117 4.81 2.64 -13.69
CA ILE A 117 5.83 2.78 -12.64
C ILE A 117 6.70 4.01 -12.92
N GLN A 118 7.03 4.28 -14.19
CA GLN A 118 7.74 5.51 -14.55
C GLN A 118 6.93 6.75 -14.17
N GLY A 119 5.63 6.78 -14.47
CA GLY A 119 4.74 7.87 -14.08
C GLY A 119 4.68 8.08 -12.56
N MET A 120 4.74 7.00 -11.77
CA MET A 120 4.83 7.08 -10.32
C MET A 120 6.16 7.72 -9.85
N ILE A 121 7.28 7.29 -10.42
CA ILE A 121 8.61 7.86 -10.14
C ILE A 121 8.61 9.36 -10.45
N ASP A 122 8.08 9.74 -11.62
CA ASP A 122 8.03 11.14 -12.07
C ASP A 122 7.12 12.00 -11.20
N TYR A 123 5.94 11.49 -10.82
CA TYR A 123 5.03 12.17 -9.90
C TYR A 123 5.68 12.43 -8.55
N ARG A 124 6.40 11.44 -8.01
CA ARG A 124 7.09 11.58 -6.74
C ARG A 124 8.20 12.63 -6.80
N ARG A 125 9.04 12.61 -7.84
CA ARG A 125 10.08 13.64 -8.04
C ARG A 125 9.47 15.04 -8.06
N LYS A 126 8.40 15.25 -8.84
CA LYS A 126 7.68 16.52 -8.89
C LYS A 126 7.19 16.97 -7.51
N ARG A 127 6.65 16.04 -6.72
CA ARG A 127 6.14 16.33 -5.37
C ARG A 127 7.27 16.67 -4.39
N GLN A 128 8.40 15.96 -4.44
CA GLN A 128 9.58 16.24 -3.61
C GLN A 128 10.15 17.62 -3.93
N THR A 129 10.37 17.92 -5.21
CA THR A 129 10.83 19.25 -5.65
C THR A 129 9.87 20.35 -5.18
N ALA A 130 8.55 20.13 -5.29
CA ALA A 130 7.56 21.09 -4.82
C ALA A 130 7.58 21.30 -3.31
N ALA A 131 7.86 20.25 -2.52
CA ALA A 131 8.02 20.35 -1.07
C ALA A 131 9.30 21.14 -0.71
N GLU A 132 10.43 20.80 -1.31
CA GLU A 132 11.71 21.49 -1.08
C GLU A 132 11.64 22.98 -1.41
N VAL A 133 10.96 23.34 -2.51
CA VAL A 133 10.74 24.75 -2.89
C VAL A 133 9.90 25.47 -1.84
N ARG A 134 8.86 24.82 -1.29
CA ARG A 134 8.03 25.40 -0.23
C ARG A 134 8.82 25.61 1.05
N ASP A 135 9.63 24.63 1.45
CA ASP A 135 10.44 24.69 2.67
C ASP A 135 11.50 25.80 2.56
N ARG A 136 12.23 25.88 1.44
CA ARG A 136 13.17 26.99 1.18
C ARG A 136 12.49 28.35 1.22
N ALA A 137 11.28 28.46 0.66
CA ALA A 137 10.51 29.70 0.69
C ALA A 137 10.00 30.07 2.09
N ALA A 138 9.77 29.09 2.96
CA ALA A 138 9.42 29.30 4.36
C ALA A 138 10.63 29.76 5.18
N GLU A 139 11.79 29.12 4.99
CA GLU A 139 13.05 29.51 5.63
C GLU A 139 13.49 30.93 5.24
N ALA A 140 13.43 31.27 3.95
CA ALA A 140 13.79 32.60 3.47
C ALA A 140 12.89 33.69 4.08
N ARG A 141 11.59 33.41 4.23
CA ARG A 141 10.64 34.31 4.89
C ARG A 141 10.98 34.48 6.38
N SER A 142 11.27 33.39 7.08
CA SER A 142 11.67 33.42 8.50
C SER A 142 12.93 34.29 8.73
N ARG A 143 13.98 34.10 7.91
CA ARG A 143 15.21 34.91 8.00
C ARG A 143 14.97 36.39 7.69
N SER A 144 14.07 36.69 6.75
CA SER A 144 13.71 38.08 6.42
C SER A 144 12.99 38.77 7.58
N THR A 145 12.05 38.08 8.23
CA THR A 145 11.36 38.59 9.44
C THR A 145 12.33 38.82 10.60
N ASP A 146 13.25 37.89 10.86
CA ASP A 146 14.27 38.05 11.91
C ASP A 146 15.17 39.27 11.63
N SER A 147 15.64 39.45 10.39
CA SER A 147 16.45 40.62 10.02
C SER A 147 15.70 41.95 10.18
N THR A 148 14.38 41.93 9.99
CA THR A 148 13.53 43.11 10.13
C THR A 148 13.33 43.46 11.60
N ILE A 149 13.10 42.45 12.45
CA ILE A 149 12.99 42.63 13.91
C ILE A 149 14.30 43.15 14.49
N ASP A 150 15.44 42.62 14.05
CA ASP A 150 16.76 43.03 14.54
C ASP A 150 17.04 44.52 14.24
N LYS A 151 16.73 44.98 13.02
CA LYS A 151 16.82 46.39 12.63
C LYS A 151 15.95 47.32 13.48
N LEU A 152 14.78 46.85 13.93
CA LEU A 152 13.90 47.63 14.81
C LEU A 152 14.47 47.75 16.24
N ARG A 153 15.18 46.72 16.73
CA ARG A 153 15.81 46.71 18.06
C ARG A 153 17.04 47.61 18.16
N HIS A 154 17.70 47.90 17.03
CA HIS A 154 18.94 48.68 16.98
C HIS A 154 18.76 50.11 16.46
N ARG A 155 17.52 50.60 16.35
CA ARG A 155 17.28 52.03 16.09
C ARG A 155 17.65 52.88 17.32
N PRO A 156 18.39 53.99 17.16
CA PRO A 156 18.64 54.91 18.26
C PRO A 156 17.30 55.46 18.76
N ARG A 157 17.08 55.43 20.07
CA ARG A 157 15.97 56.16 20.68
C ARG A 157 16.32 57.65 20.62
N SER A 158 15.61 58.38 19.76
CA SER A 158 15.59 59.85 19.73
C SER A 158 15.12 60.42 21.06
#